data_AF-A0A520IAB6-F1
#
_entry.id   AF-A0A520IAB6-F1
#
_cell.length_a   1.000
_cell.length_b   1.000
_cell.length_c   1.000
_cell.angle_alpha   90.00
_cell.angle_beta   90.00
_cell.angle_gamma   90.00
#
_symmetry.space_group_name_H-M   'P 1'
#
loop_
_entity.id
_entity.type
_entity.pdbx_description
1 polymer ?
#
loop_
_entity_poly.entity_id
_entity_poly.type
_entity_poly.pdbx_seq_one_letter_code
_entity_poly.pdbx_strand_id
1 'polypeptide(L)'
;MAPIILAAPLEGWVTPLEAVPDPVFAGRMMGDGIAIDPTGDTLHAPCAGRIVGLQATRHAVTIETESGAKILIHLGIDTVALDGKGFTTLVAVGDQVAAGDPLIRFDLDLLVREARAVVTPILLTDATGFTLTAFAPPGAITVGAPLMTLHRTAPPQQKQQQPQEPELEFGQQDDDPTIVRRTLRIDLPHGIHARPAARIAALARETRAALSIEKDGRSASARSLTGMLGLGIALGDEIAVVARGGAAAVLLDREGGAGFAGKCC
;
A
#
# COMPACT_ATOMS: atom_id res chain seq x y z
N MET A 1 -2.47 -21.83 -12.70
CA MET A 1 -1.18 -21.69 -11.98
C MET A 1 -1.37 -22.25 -10.58
N ALA A 2 -0.34 -22.89 -10.04
CA ALA A 2 -0.38 -23.40 -8.67
C ALA A 2 -0.43 -22.24 -7.66
N PRO A 3 -1.06 -22.43 -6.48
CA PRO A 3 -1.00 -21.46 -5.40
C PRO A 3 0.45 -21.30 -4.89
N ILE A 4 0.77 -20.12 -4.37
CA ILE A 4 2.07 -19.80 -3.78
C ILE A 4 1.90 -19.79 -2.27
N ILE A 5 2.69 -20.60 -1.56
CA ILE A 5 2.77 -20.53 -0.10
C ILE A 5 3.68 -19.36 0.26
N LEU A 6 3.17 -18.41 1.02
CA LEU A 6 3.96 -17.35 1.64
C LEU A 6 4.46 -17.88 2.99
N ALA A 7 5.78 -17.93 3.15
CA ALA A 7 6.44 -18.33 4.38
C ALA A 7 6.47 -17.15 5.37
N ALA A 8 6.59 -17.46 6.66
CA ALA A 8 6.76 -16.48 7.71
C ALA A 8 8.09 -15.74 7.51
N PRO A 9 8.07 -14.41 7.29
CA PRO A 9 9.28 -13.65 7.05
C PRO A 9 10.02 -13.28 8.34
N LEU A 10 9.40 -13.55 9.49
CA LEU A 10 9.88 -13.24 10.83
C LEU A 10 9.53 -14.41 11.75
N GLU A 11 10.35 -14.64 12.76
CA GLU A 11 9.94 -15.39 13.95
C GLU A 11 9.20 -14.46 14.91
N GLY A 12 8.20 -15.00 15.61
CA GLY A 12 7.42 -14.22 16.57
C GLY A 12 6.02 -14.78 16.79
N TRP A 13 5.08 -13.88 17.10
CA TRP A 13 3.69 -14.22 17.37
C TRP A 13 2.76 -13.76 16.23
N VAL A 14 2.11 -14.70 15.58
CA VAL A 14 1.08 -14.41 14.57
C VAL A 14 -0.11 -13.73 15.22
N THR A 15 -0.53 -12.61 14.65
CA THR A 15 -1.68 -11.83 15.10
C THR A 15 -2.59 -11.49 13.92
N PRO A 16 -3.93 -11.54 14.10
CA PRO A 16 -4.86 -11.12 13.05
C PRO A 16 -4.65 -9.65 12.72
N LEU A 17 -4.87 -9.31 11.45
CA LEU A 17 -4.62 -7.94 10.96
C LEU A 17 -5.51 -6.91 11.68
N GLU A 18 -6.72 -7.31 12.10
CA GLU A 18 -7.66 -6.49 12.86
C GLU A 18 -7.15 -6.07 14.24
N ALA A 19 -6.19 -6.80 14.80
CA ALA A 19 -5.58 -6.48 16.11
C ALA A 19 -4.40 -5.51 15.99
N VAL A 20 -3.98 -5.15 14.78
CA VAL A 20 -2.90 -4.17 14.57
C VAL A 20 -3.37 -2.78 15.02
N PRO A 21 -2.60 -2.04 15.85
CA PRO A 21 -3.03 -0.77 16.43
C PRO A 21 -2.89 0.41 15.47
N ASP A 22 -3.30 0.24 14.21
CA ASP A 22 -3.41 1.32 13.23
C ASP A 22 -4.58 1.04 12.26
N PRO A 23 -5.49 2.01 12.07
CA PRO A 23 -6.72 1.81 11.30
C PRO A 23 -6.48 1.57 9.80
N VAL A 24 -5.35 2.00 9.23
CA VAL A 24 -5.03 1.74 7.82
C VAL A 24 -4.79 0.25 7.60
N PHE A 25 -4.11 -0.40 8.56
CA PHE A 25 -3.83 -1.84 8.53
C PHE A 25 -5.03 -2.65 9.01
N ALA A 26 -5.56 -2.36 10.21
CA ALA A 26 -6.70 -3.09 10.78
C ALA A 26 -7.97 -2.97 9.91
N GLY A 27 -8.14 -1.86 9.21
CA GLY A 27 -9.23 -1.65 8.25
C GLY A 27 -8.97 -2.22 6.85
N ARG A 28 -7.86 -2.95 6.63
CA ARG A 28 -7.47 -3.54 5.34
C ARG A 28 -7.40 -2.52 4.19
N MET A 29 -7.20 -1.23 4.51
CA MET A 29 -7.22 -0.14 3.51
C MET A 29 -6.04 -0.23 2.54
N MET A 30 -4.94 -0.83 3.00
CA MET A 30 -3.71 -1.03 2.24
C MET A 30 -3.66 -2.38 1.50
N GLY A 31 -4.45 -3.35 1.94
CA GLY A 31 -4.43 -4.73 1.45
C GLY A 31 -4.95 -5.72 2.47
N ASP A 32 -5.15 -6.95 2.02
CA ASP A 32 -5.49 -8.08 2.90
C ASP A 32 -4.22 -8.78 3.39
N GLY A 33 -4.26 -9.43 4.55
CA GLY A 33 -3.07 -10.08 5.08
C GLY A 33 -3.16 -10.44 6.55
N ILE A 34 -1.98 -10.57 7.17
CA ILE A 34 -1.78 -10.98 8.56
C ILE A 34 -0.61 -10.20 9.13
N ALA A 35 -0.42 -10.22 10.45
CA ALA A 35 0.74 -9.59 11.07
C ALA A 35 1.50 -10.54 12.00
N ILE A 36 2.76 -10.20 12.26
CA ILE A 36 3.62 -10.90 13.21
C ILE A 36 4.18 -9.88 14.20
N ASP A 37 4.07 -10.17 15.50
CA ASP A 37 4.81 -9.49 16.55
C ASP A 37 6.20 -10.16 16.68
N PRO A 38 7.28 -9.53 16.20
CA PRO A 38 8.57 -10.19 16.02
C PRO A 38 9.29 -10.47 17.33
N THR A 39 10.00 -11.59 17.39
CA THR A 39 10.99 -11.89 18.44
C THR A 39 12.43 -11.89 17.92
N GLY A 40 12.60 -11.94 16.59
CA GLY A 40 13.90 -11.87 15.92
C GLY A 40 14.21 -10.47 15.37
N ASP A 41 15.40 -10.31 14.81
CA ASP A 41 15.97 -9.04 14.35
C ASP A 41 16.14 -8.93 12.83
N THR A 42 15.74 -9.97 12.08
CA THR A 42 15.99 -10.08 10.65
C THR A 42 14.72 -10.45 9.90
N LEU A 43 14.31 -9.57 9.00
CA LEU A 43 13.24 -9.80 8.04
C LEU A 43 13.75 -10.61 6.85
N HIS A 44 13.03 -11.67 6.50
CA HIS A 44 13.34 -12.55 5.38
C HIS A 44 12.26 -12.47 4.28
N ALA A 45 12.59 -12.90 3.07
CA ALA A 45 11.64 -12.98 1.97
C ALA A 45 10.61 -14.09 2.21
N PRO A 46 9.30 -13.79 2.19
CA PRO A 46 8.25 -14.79 2.37
C PRO A 46 8.06 -15.68 1.13
N CYS A 47 8.56 -15.26 -0.03
CA CYS A 47 8.46 -15.97 -1.29
C CYS A 47 9.57 -15.50 -2.26
N ALA A 48 9.76 -16.24 -3.35
CA ALA A 48 10.60 -15.78 -4.44
C ALA A 48 9.95 -14.64 -5.23
N GLY A 49 10.74 -13.67 -5.66
CA GLY A 49 10.24 -12.54 -6.45
C GLY A 49 11.28 -11.42 -6.60
N ARG A 50 10.83 -10.29 -7.13
CA ARG A 50 11.65 -9.09 -7.31
C ARG A 50 11.33 -8.04 -6.26
N ILE A 51 12.34 -7.38 -5.71
CA ILE A 51 12.16 -6.19 -4.87
C ILE A 51 11.71 -5.03 -5.76
N VAL A 52 10.46 -4.60 -5.60
CA VAL A 52 9.86 -3.50 -6.38
C VAL A 52 9.70 -2.22 -5.58
N GLY A 53 9.90 -2.28 -4.26
CA GLY A 53 9.83 -1.12 -3.39
C GLY A 53 10.66 -1.29 -2.13
N LEU A 54 11.40 -0.24 -1.78
CA LEU A 54 12.02 -0.04 -0.48
C LEU A 54 11.69 1.39 -0.04
N GLN A 55 11.10 1.54 1.15
CA GLN A 55 10.81 2.86 1.69
C GLN A 55 12.11 3.60 2.02
N ALA A 56 12.12 4.94 1.90
CA ALA A 56 13.30 5.76 2.13
C ALA A 56 13.90 5.58 3.54
N THR A 57 13.02 5.44 4.54
CA THR A 57 13.38 5.17 5.94
C THR A 57 13.55 3.66 6.23
N ARG A 58 13.62 2.81 5.19
CA ARG A 58 14.03 1.40 5.26
C ARG A 58 13.19 0.48 6.15
N HIS A 59 12.03 0.91 6.61
CA HIS A 59 11.15 0.12 7.48
C HIS A 59 10.18 -0.79 6.70
N ALA A 60 10.07 -0.66 5.37
CA ALA A 60 9.16 -1.48 4.59
C ALA A 60 9.72 -1.83 3.23
N VAL A 61 9.34 -3.04 2.77
CA VAL A 61 9.78 -3.64 1.51
C VAL A 61 8.58 -4.24 0.77
N THR A 62 8.57 -4.10 -0.55
CA THR A 62 7.56 -4.72 -1.42
C THR A 62 8.22 -5.68 -2.38
N ILE A 63 7.75 -6.93 -2.38
CA ILE A 63 8.16 -7.98 -3.30
C ILE A 63 7.04 -8.20 -4.32
N GLU A 64 7.38 -8.19 -5.60
CA GLU A 64 6.49 -8.63 -6.67
C GLU A 64 6.83 -10.07 -7.03
N THR A 65 5.85 -10.97 -6.91
CA THR A 65 5.98 -12.37 -7.34
C THR A 65 6.09 -12.44 -8.86
N GLU A 66 6.56 -13.58 -9.40
CA GLU A 66 6.54 -13.81 -10.86
C GLU A 66 5.12 -13.72 -11.46
N SER A 67 4.09 -13.97 -10.65
CA SER A 67 2.69 -13.83 -11.06
C SER A 67 2.18 -12.38 -11.08
N GLY A 68 2.95 -11.42 -10.57
CA GLY A 68 2.59 -10.00 -10.48
C GLY A 68 1.87 -9.59 -9.19
N ALA A 69 1.76 -10.50 -8.21
CA ALA A 69 1.19 -10.15 -6.90
C ALA A 69 2.22 -9.37 -6.08
N LYS A 70 1.78 -8.30 -5.40
CA LYS A 70 2.67 -7.43 -4.62
C LYS A 70 2.48 -7.65 -3.14
N ILE A 71 3.51 -8.21 -2.50
CA ILE A 71 3.55 -8.47 -1.06
C ILE A 71 4.32 -7.35 -0.38
N LEU A 72 3.63 -6.58 0.46
CA LEU A 72 4.23 -5.54 1.31
C LEU A 72 4.50 -6.12 2.70
N ILE A 73 5.70 -5.87 3.22
CA ILE A 73 6.05 -6.15 4.61
C ILE A 73 6.46 -4.83 5.25
N HIS A 74 5.79 -4.47 6.33
CA HIS A 74 5.95 -3.17 6.99
C HIS A 74 6.39 -3.36 8.45
N LEU A 75 7.67 -3.14 8.75
CA LEU A 75 8.24 -3.33 10.08
C LEU A 75 7.70 -2.29 11.06
N GLY A 76 6.94 -2.75 12.05
CA GLY A 76 6.33 -1.92 13.08
C GLY A 76 5.28 -0.92 12.58
N ILE A 77 4.79 -0.09 13.49
CA ILE A 77 3.77 0.95 13.25
C ILE A 77 4.36 2.33 13.55
N ASP A 78 4.09 3.29 12.67
CA ASP A 78 4.64 4.65 12.70
C ASP A 78 6.18 4.71 12.70
N THR A 79 6.85 3.64 12.26
CA THR A 79 8.33 3.52 12.16
C THR A 79 8.97 4.42 11.12
N VAL A 80 8.18 5.02 10.23
CA VAL A 80 8.63 6.12 9.37
C VAL A 80 9.21 7.29 10.18
N ALA A 81 8.70 7.53 11.39
CA ALA A 81 9.17 8.60 12.28
C ALA A 81 10.59 8.36 12.83
N LEU A 82 11.11 7.13 12.73
CA LEU A 82 12.46 6.79 13.16
C LEU A 82 13.53 7.23 12.15
N ASP A 83 13.14 7.73 10.98
CA ASP A 83 14.05 8.27 9.95
C ASP A 83 15.19 7.31 9.58
N GLY A 84 14.87 6.01 9.47
CA GLY A 84 15.83 4.96 9.14
C GLY A 84 16.70 4.46 10.30
N LYS A 85 16.58 5.03 11.51
CA LYS A 85 17.27 4.51 12.69
C LYS A 85 16.78 3.10 13.02
N GLY A 86 17.72 2.22 13.33
CA GLY A 86 17.43 0.83 13.65
C GLY A 86 17.12 -0.04 12.44
N PHE A 87 17.34 0.41 11.19
CA PHE A 87 17.12 -0.41 9.99
C PHE A 87 18.36 -0.47 9.08
N THR A 88 18.74 -1.69 8.69
CA THR A 88 19.83 -1.97 7.74
C THR A 88 19.31 -2.84 6.60
N THR A 89 19.21 -2.27 5.40
CA THR A 89 18.80 -3.00 4.19
C THR A 89 19.93 -3.90 3.70
N LEU A 90 19.58 -5.14 3.32
CA LEU A 90 20.48 -6.13 2.75
C LEU A 90 20.24 -6.36 1.25
N VAL A 91 19.22 -5.71 0.70
CA VAL A 91 18.80 -5.77 -0.71
C VAL A 91 18.55 -4.36 -1.25
N ALA A 92 18.52 -4.24 -2.58
CA ALA A 92 18.17 -3.04 -3.32
C ALA A 92 16.91 -3.26 -4.18
N VAL A 93 16.28 -2.16 -4.60
CA VAL A 93 15.20 -2.22 -5.59
C VAL A 93 15.74 -2.78 -6.90
N GLY A 94 15.04 -3.74 -7.47
CA GLY A 94 15.42 -4.46 -8.67
C GLY A 94 16.04 -5.84 -8.40
N ASP A 95 16.48 -6.12 -7.18
CA ASP A 95 17.07 -7.41 -6.83
C ASP A 95 16.05 -8.55 -6.93
N GLN A 96 16.53 -9.73 -7.30
CA GLN A 96 15.77 -10.99 -7.24
C GLN A 96 16.09 -11.68 -5.91
N VAL A 97 15.07 -12.18 -5.23
CA VAL A 97 15.20 -12.89 -3.96
C VAL A 97 14.50 -14.24 -4.02
N ALA A 98 15.03 -15.22 -3.30
CA ALA A 98 14.39 -16.49 -3.01
C ALA A 98 13.71 -16.44 -1.63
N ALA A 99 12.75 -17.35 -1.41
CA ALA A 99 12.12 -17.48 -0.09
C ALA A 99 13.18 -17.80 0.99
N GLY A 100 13.14 -17.05 2.08
CA GLY A 100 14.11 -17.16 3.18
C GLY A 100 15.34 -16.25 3.04
N ASP A 101 15.54 -15.55 1.92
CA ASP A 101 16.66 -14.61 1.80
C ASP A 101 16.49 -13.43 2.78
N PRO A 102 17.56 -12.98 3.46
CA PRO A 102 17.48 -11.87 4.40
C PRO A 102 17.35 -10.54 3.65
N LEU A 103 16.37 -9.71 4.05
CA LEU A 103 16.00 -8.47 3.40
C LEU A 103 16.45 -7.24 4.19
N ILE A 104 16.11 -7.21 5.48
CA ILE A 104 16.32 -6.07 6.37
C ILE A 104 16.68 -6.60 7.75
N ARG A 105 17.81 -6.14 8.30
CA ARG A 105 18.10 -6.27 9.73
C ARG A 105 17.55 -5.05 10.47
N PHE A 106 16.98 -5.27 11.64
CA PHE A 106 16.45 -4.19 12.46
C PHE A 106 16.78 -4.35 13.94
N ASP A 107 16.91 -3.23 14.64
CA ASP A 107 17.12 -3.19 16.09
C ASP A 107 15.77 -3.28 16.81
N LEU A 108 15.38 -4.50 17.18
CA LEU A 108 14.11 -4.74 17.85
C LEU A 108 13.99 -3.97 19.17
N ASP A 109 15.06 -3.88 19.95
CA ASP A 109 15.04 -3.15 21.23
C ASP A 109 14.80 -1.65 21.02
N LEU A 110 15.42 -1.04 20.00
CA LEU A 110 15.15 0.34 19.61
C LEU A 110 13.69 0.50 19.18
N LEU A 111 13.20 -0.38 18.32
CA LEU A 111 11.82 -0.34 17.83
C LEU A 111 10.79 -0.47 18.96
N VAL A 112 11.01 -1.36 19.94
CA VAL A 112 10.14 -1.50 21.12
C VAL A 112 10.07 -0.22 21.94
N ARG A 113 11.17 0.56 21.99
CA ARG A 113 11.26 1.79 22.77
C ARG A 113 10.72 3.02 22.06
N GLU A 114 10.93 3.10 20.74
CA GLU A 114 10.70 4.33 19.97
C GLU A 114 9.56 4.24 18.95
N ALA A 115 9.19 3.05 18.50
CA ALA A 115 8.03 2.87 17.62
C ALA A 115 6.73 2.79 18.42
N ARG A 116 5.62 3.07 17.76
CA ARG A 116 4.29 2.95 18.38
C ARG A 116 3.95 1.49 18.70
N ALA A 117 4.35 0.58 17.82
CA ALA A 117 4.27 -0.86 18.02
C ALA A 117 5.26 -1.55 17.07
N VAL A 118 5.73 -2.74 17.42
CA VAL A 118 6.68 -3.52 16.60
C VAL A 118 6.00 -4.58 15.74
N VAL A 119 4.71 -4.82 15.97
CA VAL A 119 3.87 -5.67 15.12
C VAL A 119 4.02 -5.26 13.65
N THR A 120 4.37 -6.25 12.84
CA THR A 120 4.73 -6.10 11.43
C THR A 120 3.62 -6.68 10.57
N PRO A 121 2.88 -5.87 9.80
CA PRO A 121 1.94 -6.36 8.79
C PRO A 121 2.66 -6.97 7.57
N ILE A 122 2.14 -8.11 7.09
CA ILE A 122 2.48 -8.78 5.83
C ILE A 122 1.20 -8.81 4.98
N LEU A 123 1.21 -8.09 3.86
CA LEU A 123 -0.01 -7.76 3.11
C LEU A 123 0.12 -8.09 1.63
N LEU A 124 -0.94 -8.62 1.04
CA LEU A 124 -1.19 -8.53 -0.40
C LEU A 124 -1.74 -7.15 -0.73
N THR A 125 -0.89 -6.31 -1.33
CA THR A 125 -1.28 -4.99 -1.82
C THR A 125 -1.91 -5.10 -3.19
N ASP A 126 -3.06 -4.42 -3.39
CA ASP A 126 -3.86 -4.52 -4.63
C ASP A 126 -4.26 -5.96 -4.97
N ALA A 127 -5.36 -6.44 -4.36
CA ALA A 127 -5.85 -7.81 -4.52
C ALA A 127 -6.49 -8.09 -5.90
N THR A 128 -6.34 -7.19 -6.88
CA THR A 128 -6.93 -7.40 -8.22
C THR A 128 -6.36 -8.66 -8.86
N GLY A 129 -7.19 -9.69 -9.02
CA GLY A 129 -6.76 -10.98 -9.58
C GLY A 129 -6.05 -11.91 -8.59
N PHE A 130 -6.07 -11.59 -7.29
CA PHE A 130 -5.43 -12.40 -6.25
C PHE A 130 -6.26 -12.49 -4.97
N THR A 131 -6.15 -13.60 -4.24
CA THR A 131 -6.74 -13.77 -2.90
C THR A 131 -5.78 -14.51 -1.97
N LEU A 132 -5.92 -14.25 -0.68
CA LEU A 132 -5.20 -14.97 0.37
C LEU A 132 -6.14 -15.97 1.06
N THR A 133 -5.63 -17.16 1.37
CA THR A 133 -6.32 -18.18 2.18
C THR A 133 -5.34 -18.87 3.13
N ALA A 134 -5.81 -19.83 3.92
CA ALA A 134 -4.98 -20.69 4.76
C ALA A 134 -4.01 -19.92 5.68
N PHE A 135 -4.50 -18.84 6.30
CA PHE A 135 -3.76 -18.06 7.28
C PHE A 135 -3.35 -18.92 8.47
N ALA A 136 -2.10 -18.77 8.91
CA ALA A 136 -1.61 -19.36 10.13
C ALA A 136 -2.48 -18.88 11.32
N PRO A 137 -2.83 -19.77 12.27
CA PRO A 137 -3.58 -19.38 13.44
C PRO A 137 -2.73 -18.47 14.35
N PRO A 138 -3.36 -17.65 15.21
CA PRO A 138 -2.63 -16.90 16.22
C PRO A 138 -1.76 -17.81 17.10
N GLY A 139 -0.49 -17.43 17.30
CA GLY A 139 0.47 -18.28 18.00
C GLY A 139 1.91 -18.05 17.57
N ALA A 140 2.84 -18.78 18.20
CA ALA A 140 4.24 -18.74 17.84
C ALA A 140 4.48 -19.27 16.42
N ILE A 141 5.35 -18.61 15.67
CA ILE A 141 5.79 -19.00 14.34
C ILE A 141 7.29 -18.77 14.19
N THR A 142 7.97 -19.64 13.43
CA THR A 142 9.39 -19.50 13.10
C THR A 142 9.56 -19.06 11.65
N VAL A 143 10.68 -18.40 11.34
CA VAL A 143 11.05 -18.04 9.97
C VAL A 143 10.93 -19.26 9.05
N GLY A 144 10.33 -19.08 7.88
CA GLY A 144 10.17 -20.14 6.87
C GLY A 144 8.93 -21.04 7.05
N ALA A 145 8.25 -21.00 8.21
CA ALA A 145 7.01 -21.76 8.39
C ALA A 145 5.89 -21.24 7.49
N PRO A 146 4.92 -22.07 7.05
CA PRO A 146 3.80 -21.60 6.23
C PRO A 146 2.97 -20.53 6.96
N LEU A 147 2.83 -19.34 6.38
CA LEU A 147 2.09 -18.22 6.97
C LEU A 147 0.71 -18.05 6.35
N MET A 148 0.61 -18.13 5.02
CA MET A 148 -0.64 -18.01 4.27
C MET A 148 -0.44 -18.49 2.82
N THR A 149 -1.55 -18.70 2.09
CA THR A 149 -1.52 -19.15 0.70
C THR A 149 -2.10 -18.09 -0.23
N LEU A 150 -1.32 -17.71 -1.24
CA LEU A 150 -1.70 -16.79 -2.30
C LEU A 150 -2.27 -17.57 -3.50
N HIS A 151 -3.48 -17.20 -3.91
CA HIS A 151 -4.15 -17.73 -5.09
C HIS A 151 -4.30 -16.65 -6.14
N ARG A 152 -4.09 -17.02 -7.41
CA ARG A 152 -4.55 -16.20 -8.53
C ARG A 152 -6.04 -16.45 -8.72
N THR A 153 -6.85 -15.41 -8.66
CA THR A 153 -8.26 -15.50 -9.04
C THR A 153 -8.39 -15.34 -10.56
N ALA A 154 -9.41 -15.98 -11.14
CA ALA A 154 -9.78 -15.64 -12.51
C ALA A 154 -10.07 -14.12 -12.55
N PRO A 155 -9.77 -13.43 -13.66
CA PRO A 155 -10.28 -12.07 -13.86
C PRO A 155 -11.78 -12.08 -13.53
N PRO A 156 -12.33 -11.05 -12.87
CA PRO A 156 -13.77 -10.98 -12.68
C PRO A 156 -14.40 -11.25 -14.04
N GLN A 157 -15.17 -12.34 -14.15
CA GLN A 157 -16.00 -12.53 -15.32
C GLN A 157 -16.84 -11.26 -15.38
N GLN A 158 -16.66 -10.47 -16.45
CA GLN A 158 -17.66 -9.48 -16.80
C GLN A 158 -18.97 -10.26 -16.74
N LYS A 159 -19.84 -9.90 -15.80
CA LYS A 159 -21.18 -10.47 -15.75
C LYS A 159 -21.71 -10.32 -17.17
N GLN A 160 -21.90 -11.45 -17.86
CA GLN A 160 -22.64 -11.45 -19.11
C GLN A 160 -23.91 -10.67 -18.82
N GLN A 161 -24.07 -9.55 -19.53
CA GLN A 161 -25.25 -8.71 -19.42
C GLN A 161 -26.47 -9.63 -19.56
N GLN A 162 -27.24 -9.77 -18.48
CA GLN A 162 -28.64 -10.15 -18.59
C GLN A 162 -29.31 -9.10 -19.49
N PRO A 163 -30.23 -9.50 -20.39
CA PRO A 163 -30.93 -8.54 -21.24
C PRO A 163 -31.58 -7.48 -20.37
N GLN A 164 -31.07 -6.24 -20.43
CA GLN A 164 -31.73 -5.08 -19.85
C GLN A 164 -33.00 -4.83 -20.65
N GLU A 165 -34.13 -4.72 -19.94
CA GLU A 165 -35.33 -4.06 -20.43
C GLU A 165 -34.97 -2.66 -20.98
N PRO A 166 -35.68 -2.18 -22.01
CA PRO A 166 -35.21 -1.06 -22.81
C PRO A 166 -35.00 0.20 -21.96
N GLU A 167 -33.75 0.65 -21.93
CA GLU A 167 -33.33 1.93 -21.38
C GLU A 167 -34.05 3.05 -22.14
N LEU A 168 -34.75 3.90 -21.39
CA LEU A 168 -35.13 5.22 -21.85
C LEU A 168 -33.85 5.96 -22.23
N GLU A 169 -33.69 6.26 -23.52
CA GLU A 169 -32.62 7.07 -24.07
C GLU A 169 -32.54 8.41 -23.31
N PHE A 170 -31.47 8.58 -22.54
CA PHE A 170 -30.94 9.89 -22.19
C PHE A 170 -29.54 10.01 -22.79
N GLY A 171 -29.42 10.97 -23.69
CA GLY A 171 -28.36 11.07 -24.66
C GLY A 171 -27.00 11.49 -24.13
N GLN A 172 -26.05 11.25 -25.02
CA GLN A 172 -24.72 11.85 -25.18
C GLN A 172 -23.67 11.52 -24.10
N GLN A 173 -22.63 10.83 -24.57
CA GLN A 173 -21.32 10.71 -23.95
C GLN A 173 -20.87 12.06 -23.38
N ASP A 174 -20.55 12.06 -22.09
CA ASP A 174 -19.88 13.18 -21.42
C ASP A 174 -18.40 13.18 -21.85
N ASP A 175 -18.17 13.61 -23.10
CA ASP A 175 -16.87 14.01 -23.66
C ASP A 175 -16.49 15.39 -23.09
N ASP A 176 -16.43 15.52 -21.75
CA ASP A 176 -15.90 16.74 -21.13
C ASP A 176 -14.36 16.61 -20.99
N PRO A 177 -13.57 17.28 -21.84
CA PRO A 177 -12.11 17.22 -21.83
C PRO A 177 -11.50 18.05 -20.69
N THR A 178 -12.31 18.55 -19.74
CA THR A 178 -11.83 19.39 -18.65
C THR A 178 -10.82 18.62 -17.80
N ILE A 179 -9.55 18.97 -18.00
CA ILE A 179 -8.42 18.55 -17.17
C ILE A 179 -8.05 19.76 -16.32
N VAL A 180 -8.14 19.60 -15.00
CA VAL A 180 -7.65 20.60 -14.06
C VAL A 180 -6.40 20.06 -13.39
N ARG A 181 -5.33 20.85 -13.43
CA ARG A 181 -4.04 20.53 -12.81
C ARG A 181 -3.74 21.57 -11.74
N ARG A 182 -3.45 21.11 -10.53
CA ARG A 182 -2.93 21.94 -9.45
C ARG A 182 -1.58 21.37 -9.02
N THR A 183 -0.58 22.23 -8.98
CA THR A 183 0.72 21.89 -8.43
C THR A 183 0.78 22.35 -6.98
N LEU A 184 1.30 21.50 -6.09
CA LEU A 184 1.47 21.80 -4.68
C LEU A 184 2.81 21.26 -4.17
N ARG A 185 3.39 22.01 -3.23
CA ARG A 185 4.57 21.59 -2.48
C ARG A 185 4.12 20.82 -1.24
N ILE A 186 4.83 19.74 -0.93
CA ILE A 186 4.53 18.88 0.21
C ILE A 186 5.20 19.43 1.47
N ASP A 187 4.39 19.84 2.45
CA ASP A 187 4.87 20.35 3.73
C ASP A 187 4.69 19.33 4.88
N LEU A 188 4.32 18.08 4.55
CA LEU A 188 4.24 17.00 5.53
C LEU A 188 5.64 16.52 5.91
N PRO A 189 6.03 16.50 7.20
CA PRO A 189 7.39 16.14 7.64
C PRO A 189 7.88 14.78 7.13
N HIS A 190 6.96 13.81 6.98
CA HIS A 190 7.24 12.46 6.50
C HIS A 190 6.65 12.19 5.11
N GLY A 191 6.31 13.25 4.37
CA GLY A 191 5.70 13.14 3.05
C GLY A 191 4.33 12.45 3.05
N ILE A 192 3.95 11.86 1.91
CA ILE A 192 2.70 11.10 1.76
C ILE A 192 2.99 9.62 2.07
N HIS A 193 2.98 9.29 3.37
CA HIS A 193 3.00 7.91 3.87
C HIS A 193 1.57 7.35 3.99
N ALA A 194 1.42 6.15 4.57
CA ALA A 194 0.16 5.39 4.56
C ALA A 194 -1.07 6.18 5.06
N ARG A 195 -0.93 7.00 6.11
CA ARG A 195 -2.07 7.71 6.73
C ARG A 195 -2.53 8.94 5.92
N PRO A 196 -1.66 9.88 5.50
CA PRO A 196 -2.04 10.92 4.54
C PRO A 196 -2.57 10.32 3.23
N ALA A 197 -1.94 9.27 2.70
CA ALA A 197 -2.41 8.57 1.51
C ALA A 197 -3.82 7.99 1.70
N ALA A 198 -4.11 7.38 2.85
CA ALA A 198 -5.42 6.84 3.17
C ALA A 198 -6.50 7.94 3.21
N ARG A 199 -6.19 9.11 3.78
CA ARG A 199 -7.11 10.27 3.79
C ARG A 199 -7.38 10.78 2.38
N ILE A 200 -6.34 10.93 1.57
CA ILE A 200 -6.48 11.31 0.16
C ILE A 200 -7.34 10.29 -0.59
N ALA A 201 -7.09 9.00 -0.39
CA ALA A 201 -7.86 7.94 -1.05
C ALA A 201 -9.32 7.91 -0.61
N ALA A 202 -9.62 8.17 0.66
CA ALA A 202 -10.99 8.31 1.15
C ALA A 202 -11.71 9.47 0.44
N LEU A 203 -11.11 10.67 0.46
CA LEU A 203 -11.66 11.85 -0.22
C LEU A 203 -11.83 11.63 -1.73
N ALA A 204 -10.86 10.97 -2.38
CA ALA A 204 -10.92 10.69 -3.81
C ALA A 204 -12.02 9.67 -4.19
N ARG A 205 -12.46 8.83 -3.26
CA ARG A 205 -13.57 7.88 -3.47
C ARG A 205 -14.95 8.54 -3.31
N GLU A 206 -15.04 9.66 -2.60
CA GLU A 206 -16.29 10.42 -2.44
C GLU A 206 -16.70 11.16 -3.72
N THR A 207 -15.75 11.35 -4.66
CA THR A 207 -16.00 12.02 -5.94
C THR A 207 -16.05 11.05 -7.11
N ARG A 208 -16.84 11.41 -8.14
CA ARG A 208 -16.90 10.71 -9.43
C ARG A 208 -15.77 11.09 -10.39
N ALA A 209 -15.08 12.23 -10.19
CA ALA A 209 -14.00 12.65 -11.07
C ALA A 209 -12.80 11.72 -11.01
N ALA A 210 -12.10 11.50 -12.12
CA ALA A 210 -10.85 10.75 -12.10
C ALA A 210 -9.74 11.64 -11.53
N LEU A 211 -9.17 11.24 -10.38
CA LEU A 211 -8.11 11.96 -9.70
C LEU A 211 -6.80 11.16 -9.75
N SER A 212 -5.71 11.82 -10.15
CA SER A 212 -4.36 11.26 -10.12
C SER A 212 -3.36 12.22 -9.48
N ILE A 213 -2.33 11.66 -8.85
CA ILE A 213 -1.17 12.38 -8.33
C ILE A 213 0.02 12.06 -9.23
N GLU A 214 0.75 13.09 -9.65
CA GLU A 214 1.92 12.99 -10.49
C GLU A 214 3.16 13.55 -9.79
N LYS A 215 4.28 12.84 -9.91
CA LYS A 215 5.61 13.25 -9.43
C LYS A 215 6.67 12.70 -10.39
N ASP A 216 7.59 13.55 -10.84
CA ASP A 216 8.73 13.18 -11.69
C ASP A 216 8.33 12.32 -12.91
N GLY A 217 7.23 12.67 -13.57
CA GLY A 217 6.71 11.94 -14.74
C GLY A 217 6.01 10.60 -14.42
N ARG A 218 5.99 10.17 -13.15
CA ARG A 218 5.19 9.03 -12.68
C ARG A 218 3.83 9.50 -12.21
N SER A 219 2.82 8.65 -12.35
CA SER A 219 1.44 8.95 -11.98
C SER A 219 0.80 7.78 -11.23
N ALA A 220 -0.03 8.09 -10.24
CA ALA A 220 -0.86 7.13 -9.55
C ALA A 220 -2.28 7.66 -9.36
N SER A 221 -3.28 6.77 -9.39
CA SER A 221 -4.64 7.11 -9.01
C SER A 221 -4.68 7.57 -7.55
N ALA A 222 -5.32 8.71 -7.27
CA ALA A 222 -5.50 9.20 -5.90
C ALA A 222 -6.38 8.26 -5.06
N ARG A 223 -7.11 7.32 -5.67
CA ARG A 223 -7.88 6.27 -4.99
C ARG A 223 -7.04 5.05 -4.60
N SER A 224 -5.84 4.93 -5.18
CA SER A 224 -4.91 3.83 -4.92
C SER A 224 -3.91 4.26 -3.86
N LEU A 225 -4.15 3.83 -2.62
CA LEU A 225 -3.26 4.10 -1.49
C LEU A 225 -1.83 3.60 -1.81
N THR A 226 -1.71 2.35 -2.25
CA THR A 226 -0.42 1.72 -2.57
C THR A 226 0.24 2.36 -3.79
N GLY A 227 -0.55 2.75 -4.79
CA GLY A 227 -0.06 3.52 -5.94
C GLY A 227 0.57 4.84 -5.54
N MET A 228 -0.08 5.59 -4.63
CA MET A 228 0.47 6.86 -4.12
C MET A 228 1.78 6.66 -3.36
N LEU A 229 1.89 5.62 -2.53
CA LEU A 229 3.13 5.35 -1.79
C LEU A 229 4.28 4.96 -2.72
N GLY A 230 3.99 4.27 -3.83
CA GLY A 230 4.98 3.93 -4.86
C GLY A 230 5.60 5.15 -5.55
N LEU A 231 4.97 6.34 -5.45
CA LEU A 231 5.55 7.59 -5.96
C LEU A 231 6.69 8.09 -5.07
N GLY A 232 6.79 7.68 -3.80
CA GLY A 232 7.87 8.12 -2.90
C GLY A 232 7.86 9.63 -2.69
N ILE A 233 6.69 10.20 -2.37
CA ILE A 233 6.49 11.64 -2.16
C ILE A 233 6.98 12.03 -0.76
N ALA A 234 8.01 12.86 -0.68
CA ALA A 234 8.71 13.33 0.52
C ALA A 234 8.46 14.83 0.81
N LEU A 235 8.96 15.29 1.95
CA LEU A 235 8.94 16.70 2.34
C LEU A 235 9.64 17.57 1.30
N GLY A 236 8.99 18.66 0.88
CA GLY A 236 9.50 19.63 -0.08
C GLY A 236 9.32 19.25 -1.54
N ASP A 237 8.88 18.01 -1.83
CA ASP A 237 8.58 17.61 -3.20
C ASP A 237 7.44 18.45 -3.80
N GLU A 238 7.54 18.69 -5.09
CA GLU A 238 6.47 19.29 -5.88
C GLU A 238 5.68 18.17 -6.58
N ILE A 239 4.37 18.12 -6.34
CA ILE A 239 3.47 17.17 -6.99
C ILE A 239 2.38 17.89 -7.76
N ALA A 240 1.83 17.22 -8.77
CA ALA A 240 0.64 17.69 -9.45
C ALA A 240 -0.57 16.79 -9.13
N VAL A 241 -1.64 17.40 -8.64
CA VAL A 241 -2.96 16.78 -8.55
C VAL A 241 -3.71 17.09 -9.83
N VAL A 242 -4.12 16.04 -10.54
CA VAL A 242 -4.81 16.12 -11.83
C VAL A 242 -6.20 15.55 -11.67
N ALA A 243 -7.21 16.36 -11.99
CA ALA A 243 -8.61 15.96 -12.04
C ALA A 243 -9.09 15.94 -13.50
N ARG A 244 -9.84 14.89 -13.88
CA ARG A 244 -10.44 14.75 -15.22
C ARG A 244 -11.95 14.48 -15.15
N GLY A 245 -12.72 15.07 -16.06
CA GLY A 245 -14.17 14.95 -16.22
C GLY A 245 -14.96 16.17 -15.70
N GLY A 246 -16.27 16.23 -15.94
CA GLY A 246 -17.06 17.47 -15.75
C GLY A 246 -17.18 18.03 -14.32
N ALA A 247 -16.76 17.26 -13.29
CA ALA A 247 -16.64 17.75 -11.91
C ALA A 247 -15.23 18.28 -11.55
N ALA A 248 -14.25 18.18 -12.47
CA ALA A 248 -12.84 18.52 -12.23
C ALA A 248 -12.63 20.01 -11.90
N ALA A 249 -13.37 20.90 -12.56
CA ALA A 249 -13.34 22.35 -12.32
C ALA A 249 -13.74 22.71 -10.87
N VAL A 250 -14.76 22.05 -10.33
CA VAL A 250 -15.29 22.39 -9.00
C VAL A 250 -14.45 21.78 -7.87
N LEU A 251 -13.80 20.64 -8.11
CA LEU A 251 -13.09 19.89 -7.06
C LEU A 251 -11.79 20.54 -6.58
N LEU A 252 -11.04 21.17 -7.49
CA LEU A 252 -9.76 21.80 -7.18
C LEU A 252 -9.86 23.31 -6.89
N ASP A 253 -11.06 23.89 -7.06
CA ASP A 253 -11.37 25.29 -6.75
C ASP A 253 -12.12 25.47 -5.42
N ARG A 254 -12.68 24.40 -4.84
CA ARG A 254 -13.22 24.44 -3.46
C ARG A 254 -12.07 24.63 -2.46
N GLU A 255 -11.92 25.88 -2.06
CA GLU A 255 -11.13 26.40 -0.93
C GLU A 255 -9.61 26.43 -1.12
N GLY A 256 -9.14 27.43 -1.87
CA GLY A 256 -8.00 28.28 -1.50
C GLY A 256 -6.84 27.65 -0.74
N GLY A 257 -6.29 26.54 -1.24
CA GLY A 257 -5.07 25.92 -0.71
C GLY A 257 -5.21 25.10 0.58
N ALA A 258 -6.37 25.09 1.24
CA ALA A 258 -6.54 24.43 2.55
C ALA A 258 -7.33 23.11 2.50
N GLY A 259 -8.15 22.87 1.46
CA GLY A 259 -9.06 21.73 1.42
C GLY A 259 -8.39 20.35 1.29
N PHE A 260 -7.30 20.25 0.52
CA PHE A 260 -6.58 18.99 0.28
C PHE A 260 -5.34 18.82 1.17
N ALA A 261 -4.62 19.91 1.48
CA ALA A 261 -3.44 19.89 2.34
C ALA A 261 -3.77 20.16 3.83
N GLY A 262 -4.69 21.09 4.11
CA GLY A 262 -5.07 21.48 5.48
C GLY A 262 -5.98 20.46 6.19
N LYS A 263 -6.59 19.54 5.44
CA LYS A 263 -7.26 18.34 5.98
C LYS A 263 -6.39 17.09 5.86
N CYS A 264 -5.06 17.20 5.77
CA CYS A 264 -4.15 16.04 5.86
C CYS A 264 -3.34 16.01 7.15
N CYS A 265 -3.24 17.13 7.89
CA CYS A 265 -2.70 17.18 9.25
C CYS A 265 -3.63 16.51 10.28
#